data_AF-A0A839N8V2-F1
#
_entry.id   AF-A0A839N8V2-F1
#
_cell.length_a   1.000
_cell.length_b   1.000
_cell.length_c   1.000
_cell.angle_alpha   90.00
_cell.angle_beta   90.00
_cell.angle_gamma   90.00
#
_symmetry.space_group_name_H-M   'P 1'
#
loop_
_entity.id
_entity.type
_entity.pdbx_description
1 polymer ?
#
loop_
_entity_poly.entity_id
_entity_poly.type
_entity_poly.pdbx_seq_one_letter_code
_entity_poly.pdbx_strand_id
1 'polypeptide(L)'
;MVLGWAGMRGSITVAAALTLPFDTPRRSELVLIAYLVAAITLLGQGLTLPAVIRAAKVSASSADRVGREQRDLIEDLYEAGLEKLDELAATVQDDGQEATLARVRDDLVSERDSLDRRADLDARSEVEDYCRIRLEVVAAQRDALDGFERRGRFSSQSIRAALGMLDRDEMRLSSVEREKS
;
A
#
# COMPACT_ATOMS: atom_id res chain seq x y z
N MET A 1 13.50 4.92 12.77
CA MET A 1 14.01 6.09 13.53
C MET A 1 13.23 6.23 14.85
N VAL A 2 13.46 5.34 15.83
CA VAL A 2 12.78 5.38 17.16
C VAL A 2 13.75 5.03 18.31
N LEU A 3 14.94 4.48 18.03
CA LEU A 3 15.94 4.15 19.06
C LEU A 3 16.81 5.33 19.53
N GLY A 4 16.76 6.49 18.85
CA GLY A 4 17.60 7.65 19.21
C GLY A 4 17.01 8.58 20.28
N TRP A 5 15.73 8.42 20.63
CA TRP A 5 15.00 9.39 21.46
C TRP A 5 14.85 8.96 22.92
N ALA A 6 15.03 7.67 23.23
CA ALA A 6 15.00 7.15 24.59
C ALA A 6 16.38 7.20 25.28
N GLY A 7 17.48 7.29 24.53
CA GLY A 7 18.84 7.24 25.08
C GLY A 7 19.42 8.58 25.55
N MET A 8 18.92 9.72 25.04
CA MET A 8 19.61 11.01 25.19
C MET A 8 19.01 11.97 26.24
N ARG A 9 17.93 11.60 26.93
CA ARG A 9 17.29 12.46 27.96
C ARG A 9 17.14 11.82 29.35
N GLY A 10 17.83 10.71 29.62
CA GLY A 10 17.68 9.96 30.88
C GLY A 10 18.71 10.29 31.97
N SER A 11 19.93 10.70 31.63
CA SER A 11 21.03 10.79 32.62
C SER A 11 21.61 12.20 32.81
N ILE A 12 21.49 13.09 31.82
CA ILE A 12 22.11 14.43 31.87
C ILE A 12 21.34 15.41 32.76
N THR A 13 20.02 15.27 32.89
CA THR A 13 19.22 16.12 33.81
C THR A 13 19.36 15.69 35.27
N VAL A 14 19.62 14.40 35.52
CA VAL A 14 19.82 13.87 36.89
C VAL A 14 21.17 14.33 37.46
N ALA A 15 22.21 14.45 36.63
CA ALA A 15 23.52 14.96 37.05
C ALA A 15 23.49 16.45 37.44
N ALA A 16 22.70 17.28 36.75
CA ALA A 16 22.57 18.71 37.06
C ALA A 16 21.83 18.99 38.38
N ALA A 17 20.92 18.11 38.79
CA ALA A 17 20.14 18.28 40.02
C ALA A 17 20.96 18.00 41.31
N LEU A 18 22.06 17.25 41.21
CA LEU A 18 22.98 16.95 42.32
C LEU A 18 24.01 18.07 42.58
N THR A 19 23.97 19.18 41.83
CA THR A 19 24.84 20.36 41.99
C THR A 19 24.30 21.41 42.98
N LEU A 20 23.14 21.17 43.62
CA LEU A 20 22.61 22.16 44.58
C LEU A 20 23.53 22.27 45.83
N PRO A 21 24.02 23.48 46.20
CA PRO A 21 24.94 23.67 47.32
C PRO A 21 24.29 23.31 48.65
N PHE A 22 25.08 22.79 49.60
CA PHE A 22 24.60 22.20 50.85
C PHE A 22 24.06 23.20 51.90
N ASP A 23 23.94 24.49 51.57
CA ASP A 23 23.88 25.59 52.54
C ASP A 23 22.61 26.46 52.37
N THR A 24 21.43 25.91 52.66
CA THR A 24 20.16 26.69 52.63
C THR A 24 19.25 26.32 53.81
N PRO A 25 18.78 27.30 54.61
CA PRO A 25 17.76 27.06 55.63
C PRO A 25 16.42 26.71 54.95
N ARG A 26 15.66 25.74 55.51
CA ARG A 26 14.40 25.13 54.98
C ARG A 26 14.55 24.05 53.89
N ARG A 27 15.52 23.13 54.10
CA ARG A 27 15.77 21.94 53.25
C ARG A 27 14.56 21.01 53.09
N SER A 28 13.80 20.80 54.16
CA SER A 28 12.71 19.84 54.22
C SER A 28 11.61 20.16 53.21
N GLU A 29 11.26 21.43 53.04
CA GLU A 29 10.23 21.85 52.09
C GLU A 29 10.68 21.66 50.63
N LEU A 30 11.94 21.97 50.31
CA LEU A 30 12.48 21.84 48.95
C LEU A 30 12.60 20.38 48.51
N VAL A 31 13.02 19.49 49.42
CA VAL A 31 13.10 18.04 49.14
C VAL A 31 11.71 17.46 48.89
N LEU A 32 10.69 17.89 49.66
CA LEU A 32 9.31 17.46 49.46
C LEU A 32 8.77 17.89 48.09
N ILE A 33 9.04 19.13 47.68
CA ILE A 33 8.64 19.64 46.36
C ILE A 33 9.34 18.88 45.23
N ALA A 34 10.65 18.64 45.35
CA ALA A 34 11.39 17.87 44.36
C ALA A 34 10.86 16.43 44.23
N TYR A 35 10.52 15.78 45.34
CA TYR A 35 9.91 14.45 45.34
C TYR A 35 8.50 14.46 44.71
N LEU A 36 7.68 15.46 45.04
CA LEU A 36 6.35 15.61 44.46
C LEU A 36 6.42 15.84 42.94
N VAL A 37 7.32 16.71 42.47
CA VAL A 37 7.56 16.96 41.06
C VAL A 37 8.07 15.70 40.34
N ALA A 38 9.00 14.96 40.95
CA ALA A 38 9.48 13.69 40.40
C ALA A 38 8.36 12.63 40.34
N ALA A 39 7.54 12.50 41.38
CA ALA A 39 6.41 11.58 41.43
C ALA A 39 5.35 11.94 40.38
N ILE A 40 4.97 13.21 40.25
CA ILE A 40 4.05 13.69 39.22
C ILE A 40 4.62 13.45 37.82
N THR A 41 5.91 13.66 37.61
CA THR A 41 6.57 13.43 36.31
C THR A 41 6.58 11.94 35.96
N LEU A 42 6.93 11.06 36.91
CA LEU A 42 6.95 9.62 36.72
C LEU A 42 5.54 9.04 36.53
N LEU A 43 4.54 9.54 37.26
CA LEU A 43 3.14 9.15 37.10
C LEU A 43 2.57 9.67 35.77
N GLY A 44 2.87 10.91 35.40
CA GLY A 44 2.47 11.51 34.14
C GLY A 44 3.09 10.79 32.93
N GLN A 45 4.37 10.41 33.02
CA GLN A 45 5.09 9.64 32.00
C GLN A 45 4.65 8.17 31.96
N GLY A 46 4.38 7.56 33.12
CA GLY A 46 3.92 6.17 33.23
C GLY A 46 2.51 5.96 32.68
N LEU A 47 1.60 6.91 32.89
CA LEU A 47 0.22 6.83 32.37
C LEU A 47 0.10 7.13 30.87
N THR A 48 1.06 7.84 30.26
CA THR A 48 0.99 8.16 28.82
C THR A 48 1.39 6.98 27.93
N LEU A 49 2.29 6.12 28.39
CA LEU A 49 2.74 4.94 27.66
C LEU A 49 1.60 3.98 27.22
N PRO A 50 0.65 3.57 28.09
CA PRO A 50 -0.44 2.68 27.68
C PRO A 50 -1.39 3.31 26.66
N ALA A 51 -1.60 4.63 26.71
CA ALA A 51 -2.45 5.33 25.74
C ALA A 51 -1.80 5.36 24.35
N VAL A 52 -0.48 5.64 24.28
CA VAL A 52 0.28 5.64 23.03
C VAL A 52 0.33 4.25 22.40
N ILE A 53 0.58 3.19 23.20
CA ILE A 53 0.58 1.80 22.70
C ILE A 53 -0.79 1.43 22.13
N ARG A 54 -1.88 1.83 22.79
CA ARG A 54 -3.24 1.56 22.32
C ARG A 54 -3.53 2.30 21.01
N ALA A 55 -3.17 3.57 20.90
CA ALA A 55 -3.34 4.36 19.68
C ALA A 55 -2.53 3.78 18.51
N ALA A 56 -1.27 3.39 18.74
CA ALA A 56 -0.42 2.79 17.74
C ALA A 56 -0.96 1.43 17.25
N LYS A 57 -1.47 0.58 18.16
CA LYS A 57 -2.09 -0.70 17.80
C LYS A 57 -3.35 -0.52 16.96
N VAL A 58 -4.18 0.48 17.26
CA VAL A 58 -5.36 0.81 16.44
C VAL A 58 -4.94 1.23 15.04
N SER A 59 -3.94 2.11 14.90
CA SER A 59 -3.41 2.54 13.61
C SER A 59 -2.88 1.35 12.78
N ALA A 60 -2.09 0.46 13.39
CA ALA A 60 -1.61 -0.75 12.73
C ALA A 60 -2.77 -1.64 12.24
N SER A 61 -3.79 -1.85 13.07
CA SER A 61 -4.96 -2.66 12.68
C SER A 61 -5.77 -2.04 11.54
N SER A 62 -5.83 -0.71 11.46
CA SER A 62 -6.47 0.01 10.36
C SER A 62 -5.67 -0.12 9.07
N ALA A 63 -4.34 0.03 9.13
CA ALA A 63 -3.47 -0.17 7.98
C ALA A 63 -3.55 -1.61 7.45
N ASP A 64 -3.57 -2.60 8.34
CA ASP A 64 -3.75 -4.00 7.96
C ASP A 64 -5.10 -4.27 7.28
N ARG A 65 -6.18 -3.59 7.73
CA ARG A 65 -7.50 -3.71 7.11
C ARG A 65 -7.50 -3.14 5.69
N VAL A 66 -6.94 -1.94 5.49
CA VAL A 66 -6.82 -1.34 4.16
C VAL A 66 -5.97 -2.21 3.24
N GLY A 67 -4.85 -2.75 3.75
CA GLY A 67 -3.99 -3.65 2.98
C GLY A 67 -4.68 -4.95 2.56
N ARG A 68 -5.53 -5.54 3.43
CA ARG A 68 -6.33 -6.72 3.06
C ARG A 68 -7.38 -6.38 2.02
N GLU A 69 -8.16 -5.32 2.23
CA GLU A 69 -9.19 -4.90 1.29
C GLU A 69 -8.62 -4.61 -0.10
N GLN A 70 -7.45 -3.98 -0.16
CA GLN A 70 -6.76 -3.73 -1.43
C GLN A 70 -6.33 -5.03 -2.11
N ARG A 71 -5.84 -6.03 -1.36
CA ARG A 71 -5.49 -7.35 -1.93
C ARG A 71 -6.72 -8.06 -2.47
N ASP A 72 -7.80 -8.09 -1.71
CA ASP A 72 -9.05 -8.73 -2.11
C ASP A 72 -9.62 -8.08 -3.39
N LEU A 73 -9.55 -6.74 -3.49
CA LEU A 73 -9.97 -6.02 -4.70
C LEU A 73 -9.11 -6.39 -5.91
N ILE A 74 -7.79 -6.47 -5.72
CA ILE A 74 -6.87 -6.81 -6.80
C ILE A 74 -7.09 -8.25 -7.27
N GLU A 75 -7.30 -9.20 -6.35
CA GLU A 75 -7.65 -10.58 -6.66
C GLU A 75 -8.94 -10.68 -7.49
N ASP A 76 -9.99 -9.97 -7.08
CA ASP A 76 -11.25 -9.88 -7.82
C ASP A 76 -11.06 -9.31 -9.25
N LEU A 77 -10.17 -8.33 -9.42
CA LEU A 77 -9.86 -7.77 -10.74
C LEU A 77 -9.05 -8.72 -11.61
N TYR A 78 -8.18 -9.52 -11.00
CA TYR A 78 -7.50 -10.59 -11.72
C TYR A 78 -8.49 -11.63 -12.21
N GLU A 79 -9.44 -12.04 -11.37
CA GLU A 79 -10.48 -13.00 -11.76
C GLU A 79 -11.31 -12.47 -12.93
N ALA A 80 -11.78 -11.22 -12.88
CA ALA A 80 -12.51 -10.58 -13.98
C ALA A 80 -11.68 -10.52 -15.27
N GLY A 81 -10.37 -10.27 -15.16
CA GLY A 81 -9.47 -10.25 -16.31
C GLY A 81 -9.25 -11.64 -16.93
N LEU A 82 -9.17 -12.69 -16.11
CA LEU A 82 -9.05 -14.07 -16.56
C LEU A 82 -10.34 -14.56 -17.23
N GLU A 83 -11.51 -14.22 -16.67
CA GLU A 83 -12.81 -14.52 -17.27
C GLU A 83 -12.90 -13.93 -18.68
N LYS A 84 -12.47 -12.67 -18.85
CA LYS A 84 -12.43 -12.04 -20.17
C LYS A 84 -11.50 -12.76 -21.15
N LEU A 85 -10.36 -13.27 -20.69
CA LEU A 85 -9.46 -14.03 -21.55
C LEU A 85 -10.03 -15.37 -21.96
N ASP A 86 -10.78 -16.03 -21.08
CA ASP A 86 -11.47 -17.29 -21.41
C ASP A 86 -12.59 -17.06 -22.44
N GLU A 87 -13.33 -15.96 -22.33
CA GLU A 87 -14.30 -15.56 -23.36
C GLU A 87 -13.62 -15.34 -24.72
N LEU A 88 -12.50 -14.62 -24.74
CA LEU A 88 -11.76 -14.36 -25.98
C LEU A 88 -11.19 -15.66 -26.56
N ALA A 89 -10.61 -16.52 -25.73
CA ALA A 89 -10.07 -17.81 -26.15
C ALA A 89 -11.13 -18.72 -26.79
N ALA A 90 -12.37 -18.67 -26.31
CA ALA A 90 -13.48 -19.44 -26.91
C ALA A 90 -13.83 -18.99 -28.35
N THR A 91 -13.40 -17.81 -28.78
CA THR A 91 -13.69 -17.25 -30.11
C THR A 91 -12.53 -17.34 -31.10
N VAL A 92 -11.32 -17.64 -30.62
CA VAL A 92 -10.11 -17.68 -31.44
C VAL A 92 -10.02 -19.00 -32.19
N GLN A 93 -9.64 -18.93 -33.47
CA GLN A 93 -9.37 -20.08 -34.34
C GLN A 93 -7.96 -20.04 -34.94
N ASP A 94 -7.20 -18.98 -34.64
CA ASP A 94 -5.86 -18.73 -35.16
C ASP A 94 -4.81 -19.04 -34.08
N ASP A 95 -3.87 -19.93 -34.40
CA ASP A 95 -2.82 -20.39 -33.48
C ASP A 95 -1.95 -19.22 -32.96
N GLY A 96 -1.78 -18.15 -33.76
CA GLY A 96 -1.03 -16.96 -33.38
C GLY A 96 -1.74 -16.11 -32.32
N GLN A 97 -3.06 -15.96 -32.45
CA GLN A 97 -3.90 -15.29 -31.45
C GLN A 97 -3.99 -16.11 -30.16
N GLU A 98 -4.05 -17.45 -30.23
CA GLU A 98 -4.06 -18.31 -29.04
C GLU A 98 -2.75 -18.19 -28.25
N ALA A 99 -1.60 -18.16 -28.93
CA ALA A 99 -0.31 -17.91 -28.29
C ALA A 99 -0.26 -16.51 -27.62
N THR A 100 -0.85 -15.50 -28.26
CA THR A 100 -0.94 -14.14 -27.70
C THR A 100 -1.84 -14.11 -26.46
N LEU A 101 -2.98 -14.81 -26.47
CA LEU A 101 -3.87 -14.94 -25.31
C LEU A 101 -3.17 -15.62 -24.14
N ALA A 102 -2.44 -16.72 -24.39
CA ALA A 102 -1.67 -17.41 -23.36
C ALA A 102 -0.59 -16.52 -22.75
N ARG A 103 0.10 -15.71 -23.57
CA ARG A 103 1.07 -14.71 -23.08
C ARG A 103 0.41 -13.64 -22.23
N VAL A 104 -0.71 -13.07 -22.68
CA VAL A 104 -1.45 -12.09 -21.89
C VAL A 104 -1.90 -12.69 -20.56
N ARG A 105 -2.35 -13.95 -20.56
CA ARG A 105 -2.73 -14.67 -19.34
C ARG A 105 -1.56 -14.81 -18.37
N ASP A 106 -0.37 -15.20 -18.85
CA ASP A 106 0.84 -15.27 -18.03
C ASP A 106 1.23 -13.90 -17.46
N ASP A 107 1.10 -12.84 -18.26
CA ASP A 107 1.37 -11.47 -17.83
C ASP A 107 0.39 -10.97 -16.75
N LEU A 108 -0.88 -11.41 -16.77
CA LEU A 108 -1.81 -11.11 -15.66
C LEU A 108 -1.40 -11.84 -14.38
N VAL A 109 -1.02 -13.12 -14.48
CA VAL A 109 -0.73 -13.96 -13.32
C VAL A 109 0.61 -13.59 -12.68
N SER A 110 1.57 -13.20 -13.50
CA SER A 110 2.89 -12.80 -13.05
C SER A 110 2.87 -11.33 -12.63
N GLU A 111 2.68 -11.03 -11.33
CA GLU A 111 2.89 -9.71 -10.69
C GLU A 111 4.22 -9.01 -11.08
N ARG A 112 5.13 -9.76 -11.71
CA ARG A 112 6.44 -9.33 -12.17
C ARG A 112 6.39 -8.70 -13.58
N ASP A 113 6.42 -7.37 -13.55
CA ASP A 113 7.06 -6.47 -14.52
C ASP A 113 6.82 -6.82 -16.00
N SER A 114 5.66 -6.38 -16.51
CA SER A 114 5.26 -6.46 -17.92
C SER A 114 6.15 -5.64 -18.88
N LEU A 115 7.20 -4.98 -18.37
CA LEU A 115 8.06 -4.09 -19.15
C LEU A 115 9.19 -4.83 -19.89
N ASP A 116 9.65 -5.98 -19.39
CA ASP A 116 10.83 -6.67 -19.96
C ASP A 116 10.45 -7.74 -21.01
N ARG A 117 9.27 -8.37 -20.91
CA ARG A 117 8.86 -9.48 -21.79
C ARG A 117 8.16 -9.10 -23.10
N ARG A 118 7.77 -7.82 -23.27
CA ARG A 118 7.22 -7.30 -24.55
C ARG A 118 8.28 -7.12 -25.63
N ALA A 119 9.55 -7.01 -25.21
CA ALA A 119 10.68 -6.95 -26.13
C ALA A 119 10.88 -8.27 -26.90
N ASP A 120 10.31 -9.38 -26.41
CA ASP A 120 10.37 -10.70 -27.04
C ASP A 120 9.30 -10.90 -28.14
N LEU A 121 8.52 -9.87 -28.48
CA LEU A 121 7.56 -9.92 -29.60
C LEU A 121 8.28 -9.60 -30.92
N ASP A 122 8.51 -10.64 -31.73
CA ASP A 122 9.31 -10.55 -32.97
C ASP A 122 8.57 -9.85 -34.13
N ALA A 123 7.23 -9.87 -34.13
CA ALA A 123 6.41 -9.36 -35.23
C ALA A 123 5.51 -8.18 -34.83
N ARG A 124 5.35 -7.20 -35.74
CA ARG A 124 4.47 -6.04 -35.54
C ARG A 124 3.03 -6.45 -35.24
N SER A 125 2.52 -7.47 -35.94
CA SER A 125 1.17 -8.00 -35.74
C SER A 125 0.97 -8.59 -34.35
N GLU A 126 1.98 -9.27 -33.79
CA GLU A 126 1.92 -9.83 -32.43
C GLU A 126 1.82 -8.73 -31.36
N VAL A 127 2.54 -7.62 -31.54
CA VAL A 127 2.44 -6.45 -30.63
C VAL A 127 1.05 -5.82 -30.68
N GLU A 128 0.47 -5.72 -31.87
CA GLU A 128 -0.86 -5.14 -32.07
C GLU A 128 -1.96 -6.04 -31.48
N ASP A 129 -1.88 -7.35 -31.72
CA ASP A 129 -2.77 -8.34 -31.12
C ASP A 129 -2.66 -8.37 -29.59
N TYR A 130 -1.44 -8.31 -29.06
CA TYR A 130 -1.21 -8.22 -27.62
C TYR A 130 -1.86 -6.96 -27.04
N CYS A 131 -1.61 -5.79 -27.63
CA CYS A 131 -2.19 -4.54 -27.14
C CYS A 131 -3.72 -4.57 -27.17
N ARG A 132 -4.30 -5.06 -28.27
CA ARG A 132 -5.75 -5.23 -28.43
C ARG A 132 -6.33 -6.11 -27.34
N ILE A 133 -5.77 -7.31 -27.12
CA ILE A 133 -6.24 -8.24 -26.09
C ILE A 133 -6.08 -7.65 -24.68
N ARG A 134 -4.96 -6.96 -24.39
CA ARG A 134 -4.77 -6.32 -23.08
C ARG A 134 -5.78 -5.18 -22.83
N LEU A 135 -6.12 -4.40 -23.86
CA LEU A 135 -7.13 -3.35 -23.73
C LEU A 135 -8.52 -3.92 -23.42
N GLU A 136 -8.90 -5.03 -24.06
CA GLU A 136 -10.14 -5.77 -23.76
C GLU A 136 -10.19 -6.25 -22.30
N VAL A 137 -9.06 -6.76 -21.79
CA VAL A 137 -8.95 -7.17 -20.38
C VAL A 137 -9.09 -5.97 -19.44
N VAL A 138 -8.42 -4.84 -19.73
CA VAL A 138 -8.51 -3.63 -18.92
C VAL A 138 -9.94 -3.09 -18.91
N ALA A 139 -10.65 -3.13 -20.04
CA ALA A 139 -12.06 -2.76 -20.12
C ALA A 139 -12.94 -3.64 -19.21
N ALA A 140 -12.77 -4.96 -19.27
CA ALA A 140 -13.50 -5.87 -18.38
C ALA A 140 -13.22 -5.62 -16.89
N GLN A 141 -11.96 -5.31 -16.53
CA GLN A 141 -11.59 -4.95 -15.16
C GLN A 141 -12.27 -3.65 -14.69
N ARG A 142 -12.44 -2.66 -15.58
CA ARG A 142 -13.20 -1.44 -15.27
C ARG A 142 -14.68 -1.74 -15.06
N ASP A 143 -15.29 -2.55 -15.93
CA ASP A 143 -16.69 -2.94 -15.78
C ASP A 143 -16.93 -3.69 -14.45
N ALA A 144 -15.97 -4.52 -14.05
CA ALA A 144 -15.98 -5.17 -12.74
C ALA A 144 -15.88 -4.17 -11.58
N LEU A 145 -15.00 -3.17 -11.67
CA LEU A 145 -14.89 -2.08 -10.68
C LEU A 145 -16.20 -1.33 -10.50
N ASP A 146 -16.85 -0.94 -11.59
CA ASP A 146 -18.17 -0.30 -11.56
C ASP A 146 -19.21 -1.21 -10.88
N GLY A 147 -19.15 -2.51 -11.18
CA GLY A 147 -19.95 -3.52 -10.51
C GLY A 147 -19.69 -3.59 -9.00
N PHE A 148 -18.44 -3.50 -8.57
CA PHE A 148 -18.08 -3.51 -7.16
C PHE A 148 -18.47 -2.21 -6.43
N GLU A 149 -18.35 -1.07 -7.11
CA GLU A 149 -18.76 0.24 -6.59
C GLU A 149 -20.26 0.27 -6.31
N ARG A 150 -21.08 -0.16 -7.28
CA ARG A 150 -22.55 -0.22 -7.13
C ARG A 150 -22.99 -1.11 -5.98
N ARG A 151 -22.24 -2.19 -5.69
CA ARG A 151 -22.52 -3.14 -4.61
C ARG A 151 -21.97 -2.68 -3.25
N GLY A 152 -21.15 -1.63 -3.20
CA GLY A 152 -20.50 -1.18 -1.97
C GLY A 152 -19.54 -2.20 -1.36
N ARG A 153 -18.96 -3.11 -2.18
CA ARG A 153 -18.08 -4.19 -1.70
C ARG A 153 -16.74 -3.67 -1.19
N PHE A 154 -16.22 -2.62 -1.84
CA PHE A 154 -14.93 -2.01 -1.52
C PHE A 154 -15.08 -0.52 -1.23
N SER A 155 -14.15 0.04 -0.46
CA SER A 155 -14.11 1.47 -0.19
C SER A 155 -13.77 2.27 -1.44
N SER A 156 -14.26 3.50 -1.51
CA SER A 156 -13.95 4.41 -2.62
C SER A 156 -12.46 4.71 -2.75
N GLN A 157 -11.68 4.57 -1.67
CA GLN A 157 -10.23 4.73 -1.74
C GLN A 157 -9.58 3.59 -2.51
N SER A 158 -9.95 2.34 -2.21
CA SER A 158 -9.45 1.15 -2.90
C SER A 158 -9.84 1.17 -4.39
N ILE A 159 -11.10 1.54 -4.69
CA ILE A 159 -11.60 1.68 -6.06
C ILE A 159 -10.80 2.74 -6.84
N ARG A 160 -10.60 3.94 -6.28
CA ARG A 160 -9.79 4.98 -6.92
C ARG A 160 -8.35 4.55 -7.15
N ALA A 161 -7.76 3.82 -6.20
CA ALA A 161 -6.40 3.32 -6.34
C ALA A 161 -6.31 2.29 -7.49
N ALA A 162 -7.30 1.41 -7.62
CA ALA A 162 -7.38 0.44 -8.72
C ALA A 162 -7.62 1.11 -10.07
N LEU A 163 -8.54 2.09 -10.16
CA LEU A 163 -8.75 2.87 -11.39
C LEU A 163 -7.45 3.55 -11.84
N GLY A 164 -6.73 4.21 -10.94
CA GLY A 164 -5.45 4.83 -11.27
C GLY A 164 -4.33 3.84 -11.65
N MET A 165 -4.47 2.56 -11.31
CA MET A 165 -3.60 1.49 -11.83
C MET A 165 -3.98 1.14 -13.27
N LEU A 166 -5.26 0.90 -13.54
CA LEU A 166 -5.77 0.58 -14.88
C LEU A 166 -5.53 1.70 -15.89
N ASP A 167 -5.73 2.97 -15.48
CA ASP A 167 -5.46 4.13 -16.33
C ASP A 167 -3.99 4.19 -16.76
N ARG A 168 -3.07 3.83 -15.86
CA ARG A 168 -1.64 3.76 -16.19
C ARG A 168 -1.34 2.67 -17.20
N ASP A 169 -2.01 1.52 -17.09
CA ASP A 169 -1.83 0.43 -18.05
C ASP A 169 -2.40 0.78 -19.42
N GLU A 170 -3.57 1.41 -19.48
CA GLU A 170 -4.17 1.87 -20.74
C GLU A 170 -3.33 2.96 -21.41
N MET A 171 -2.82 3.94 -20.64
CA MET A 171 -1.93 4.97 -21.19
C MET A 171 -0.68 4.36 -21.84
N ARG A 172 -0.12 3.31 -21.23
CA ARG A 172 1.05 2.60 -21.77
C ARG A 172 0.72 1.82 -23.04
N LEU A 173 -0.48 1.25 -23.13
CA LEU A 173 -0.91 0.47 -24.30
C LEU A 173 -1.26 1.40 -25.48
N SER A 174 -2.00 2.48 -25.21
CA SER A 174 -2.44 3.44 -26.23
C SER A 174 -1.31 4.34 -26.76
N SER A 175 -0.25 4.60 -25.99
CA SER A 175 0.92 5.34 -26.50
C SER A 175 1.64 4.60 -27.62
N VAL A 176 1.66 3.27 -27.57
CA VAL A 176 2.33 2.42 -28.57
C VAL A 176 1.53 2.34 -29.86
N GLU A 177 0.20 2.33 -29.77
CA GLU A 177 -0.69 2.37 -30.93
C GLU A 177 -0.52 3.70 -31.70
N ARG A 178 -0.38 4.82 -30.97
CA ARG A 178 -0.20 6.16 -31.56
C ARG A 178 1.17 6.42 -32.16
N GLU A 179 2.24 5.84 -31.61
CA GLU A 179 3.60 6.02 -32.15
C GLU A 179 3.79 5.36 -33.53
N LYS A 180 2.82 4.54 -33.97
CA LYS A 180 2.87 3.81 -35.25
C LYS A 180 1.80 4.20 -36.27
N SER A 181 0.97 5.20 -35.99
CA SER A 181 0.05 5.85 -36.94
C SER A 181 0.64 7.11 -37.56
#